data_AF-X1FSD7-F1
#
_entry.id   AF-X1FSD7-F1
#
_cell.length_a   1.000
_cell.length_b   1.000
_cell.length_c   1.000
_cell.angle_alpha   90.00
_cell.angle_beta   90.00
_cell.angle_gamma   90.00
#
_symmetry.space_group_name_H-M   'P 1'
#
loop_
_entity.id
_entity.type
_entity.pdbx_description
1 polymer ?
#
loop_
_entity_poly.entity_id
_entity_poly.type
_entity_poly.pdbx_seq_one_letter_code
_entity_poly.pdbx_strand_id
1 'polypeptide(L)'
;GEVHELGLMLLVLQPVFYTNVTDAWFFPRRRQRLWVTAAGIFFELFIAYLAVLVWNYTAPGLLHNFAFSTMVTCSVSTVVFNANPLLRFDGYYLLSDWLEIPNLRPRCVQYIKYLLRRYALGKKIEFPVSTARERIIYVSYGISSFIYRTMIIVGILFLLMGKLPGVGIALAVFYVLMQFVVPLGKAVVRLVQGRRDLPMLRRLATTAAILAAFLLILYAAPWQVKVRSVGVVLPVKRTVLRAGTDGFVAEILVREGEHIETGQAVARLENRELEARERVLEGRMRILDGR
;
A
#
# COMPACT_ATOMS: atom_id res chain seq x y z
N GLY A 1 -3.60 27.69 31.35
CA GLY A 1 -2.37 27.60 30.55
C GLY A 1 -2.39 28.81 29.67
N GLU A 2 -1.44 29.70 29.86
CA GLU A 2 -1.29 30.87 29.00
C GLU A 2 -0.59 30.41 27.71
N VAL A 3 -0.97 30.99 26.58
CA VAL A 3 -0.34 30.72 25.30
C VAL A 3 0.68 31.83 25.07
N HIS A 4 1.95 31.53 25.34
CA HIS A 4 3.01 32.53 25.31
C HIS A 4 3.46 32.89 23.89
N GLU A 5 3.27 31.99 22.91
CA GLU A 5 3.67 32.23 21.52
C GLU A 5 2.67 31.61 20.54
N LEU A 6 2.16 32.45 19.64
CA LEU A 6 1.45 32.07 18.43
C LEU A 6 2.29 32.59 17.26
N GLY A 7 2.74 31.70 16.39
CA GLY A 7 3.68 32.05 15.34
C GLY A 7 3.39 31.34 14.02
N LEU A 8 4.03 31.85 12.97
CA LEU A 8 4.02 31.26 11.64
C LEU A 8 5.46 30.79 11.37
N MET A 9 5.66 29.48 11.26
CA MET A 9 6.97 28.86 11.00
C MET A 9 6.99 28.26 9.61
N LEU A 10 8.07 28.45 8.86
CA LEU A 10 8.28 27.77 7.59
C LEU A 10 8.95 26.41 7.82
N LEU A 11 8.17 25.34 7.80
CA LEU A 11 8.70 23.97 7.85
C LEU A 11 8.86 23.45 6.42
N VAL A 12 10.12 23.29 5.95
CA VAL A 12 10.43 22.83 4.58
C VAL A 12 9.75 23.71 3.52
N LEU A 13 9.88 25.04 3.66
CA LEU A 13 9.27 26.05 2.79
C LEU A 13 7.72 26.05 2.77
N GLN A 14 7.06 25.28 3.64
CA GLN A 14 5.62 25.34 3.83
C GLN A 14 5.29 26.15 5.09
N PRO A 15 4.41 27.15 5.02
CA PRO A 15 3.99 27.91 6.19
C PRO A 15 3.10 27.04 7.09
N VAL A 16 3.52 26.87 8.34
CA VAL A 16 2.82 26.13 9.38
C VAL A 16 2.55 27.08 10.53
N PHE A 17 1.27 27.23 10.91
CA PHE A 17 0.89 27.92 12.13
C PHE A 17 1.23 27.03 13.32
N TYR A 18 2.00 27.55 14.28
CA TYR A 18 2.29 26.83 15.52
C TYR A 18 1.86 27.66 16.72
N THR A 19 1.39 26.94 17.73
CA THR A 19 1.05 27.50 19.02
C THR A 19 1.93 26.83 20.05
N ASN A 20 2.73 27.60 20.78
CA ASN A 20 3.55 27.08 21.85
C ASN A 20 2.64 26.75 23.06
N VAL A 21 2.29 25.48 23.19
CA VAL A 21 1.46 24.95 24.29
C VAL A 21 2.31 24.24 25.35
N THR A 22 3.58 24.64 25.52
CA THR A 22 4.49 24.04 26.51
C THR A 22 3.88 24.08 27.93
N ASP A 23 3.07 25.10 28.24
CA ASP A 23 2.38 25.20 29.54
C ASP A 23 1.23 24.21 29.74
N ALA A 24 0.77 23.53 28.69
CA ALA A 24 -0.25 22.49 28.80
C ALA A 24 0.23 21.29 29.63
N TRP A 25 1.55 21.07 29.70
CA TRP A 25 2.14 20.01 30.51
C TRP A 25 1.98 20.23 32.02
N PHE A 26 1.80 21.48 32.46
CA PHE A 26 1.63 21.84 33.87
C PHE A 26 0.17 21.77 34.35
N PHE A 27 -0.80 21.39 33.51
CA PHE A 27 -2.18 21.24 33.97
C PHE A 27 -2.29 20.11 35.01
N PRO A 28 -2.83 20.39 36.22
CA PRO A 28 -2.95 19.38 37.27
C PRO A 28 -3.99 18.29 36.97
N ARG A 29 -4.94 18.55 36.05
CA ARG A 29 -5.98 17.59 35.68
C ARG A 29 -5.69 16.94 34.32
N ARG A 30 -5.62 15.60 34.29
CA ARG A 30 -5.44 14.76 33.09
C ARG A 30 -6.39 15.12 31.94
N ARG A 31 -7.65 15.41 32.24
CA ARG A 31 -8.66 15.76 31.21
C ARG A 31 -8.32 17.06 30.49
N GLN A 32 -7.73 18.05 31.18
CA GLN A 32 -7.37 19.33 30.57
C GLN A 32 -6.20 19.17 29.60
N ARG A 33 -5.17 18.40 29.99
CA ARG A 33 -4.04 18.09 29.11
C ARG A 33 -4.49 17.32 27.86
N LEU A 34 -5.36 16.31 28.02
CA LEU A 34 -5.94 15.55 26.92
C LEU A 34 -6.73 16.43 25.94
N TRP A 35 -7.53 17.38 26.43
CA TRP A 35 -8.28 18.30 25.57
C TRP A 35 -7.38 19.22 24.76
N VAL A 36 -6.28 19.69 25.34
CA VAL A 36 -5.31 20.52 24.62
C VAL A 36 -4.61 19.72 23.52
N THR A 37 -4.15 18.50 23.83
CA THR A 37 -3.53 17.61 22.84
C THR A 37 -4.53 17.18 21.74
N ALA A 38 -5.81 17.02 22.09
CA ALA A 38 -6.88 16.67 21.14
C ALA A 38 -7.39 17.87 20.32
N ALA A 39 -7.07 19.11 20.70
CA ALA A 39 -7.61 20.31 20.06
C ALA A 39 -7.22 20.40 18.58
N GLY A 40 -5.99 20.00 18.22
CA GLY A 40 -5.53 19.96 16.83
C GLY A 40 -6.37 19.02 15.97
N ILE A 41 -6.48 17.76 16.38
CA ILE A 41 -7.31 16.74 15.72
C ILE A 41 -8.77 17.20 15.62
N PHE A 42 -9.31 17.77 16.69
CA PHE A 42 -10.69 18.28 16.71
C PHE A 42 -10.89 19.40 15.68
N PHE A 43 -9.96 20.35 15.60
CA PHE A 43 -10.05 21.47 14.67
C PHE A 43 -9.92 21.02 13.21
N GLU A 44 -9.01 20.09 12.90
CA GLU A 44 -8.88 19.49 11.57
C GLU A 44 -10.17 18.77 11.15
N LEU A 45 -10.78 17.99 12.06
CA LEU A 45 -12.07 17.33 11.81
C LEU A 45 -13.23 18.31 11.68
N PHE A 46 -13.21 19.41 12.43
CA PHE A 46 -14.21 20.47 12.31
C PHE A 46 -14.14 21.16 10.95
N ILE A 47 -12.93 21.48 10.45
CA ILE A 47 -12.74 21.99 9.10
C ILE A 47 -13.22 20.98 8.06
N ALA A 48 -12.89 19.69 8.23
CA ALA A 48 -13.37 18.64 7.34
C ALA A 48 -14.90 18.59 7.30
N TYR A 49 -15.56 18.70 8.46
CA TYR A 49 -17.02 18.76 8.56
C TYR A 49 -17.61 19.98 7.83
N LEU A 50 -17.05 21.18 8.01
CA LEU A 50 -17.49 22.36 7.27
C LEU A 50 -17.31 22.18 5.76
N ALA A 51 -16.19 21.58 5.33
CA ALA A 51 -15.94 21.27 3.93
C ALA A 51 -16.95 20.27 3.35
N VAL A 52 -17.41 19.28 4.13
CA VAL A 52 -18.52 18.39 3.74
C VAL A 52 -19.79 19.18 3.46
N LEU A 53 -20.14 20.13 4.34
CA LEU A 53 -21.34 20.95 4.16
C LEU A 53 -21.25 21.78 2.87
N VAL A 54 -20.13 22.49 2.67
CA VAL A 54 -19.92 23.27 1.45
C VAL A 54 -19.98 22.38 0.20
N TRP A 55 -19.32 21.22 0.24
CA TRP A 55 -19.32 20.27 -0.86
C TRP A 55 -20.73 19.77 -1.22
N ASN A 56 -21.55 19.45 -0.20
CA ASN A 56 -22.91 18.93 -0.37
C ASN A 56 -23.89 19.95 -0.98
N TYR A 57 -23.68 21.25 -0.75
CA TYR A 57 -24.55 22.32 -1.25
C TYR A 57 -23.99 23.06 -2.49
N THR A 58 -22.85 22.65 -3.03
CA THR A 58 -22.23 23.33 -4.18
C THR A 58 -22.27 22.46 -5.44
N ALA A 59 -22.60 23.05 -6.60
CA ALA A 59 -22.54 22.37 -7.90
C ALA A 59 -21.09 22.16 -8.39
N PRO A 60 -20.84 21.23 -9.34
CA PRO A 60 -19.49 20.99 -9.87
C PRO A 60 -18.82 22.29 -10.35
N GLY A 61 -17.69 22.64 -9.73
CA GLY A 61 -16.97 23.90 -9.93
C GLY A 61 -15.77 24.05 -9.01
N LEU A 62 -15.10 25.22 -9.04
CA LEU A 62 -13.90 25.47 -8.23
C LEU A 62 -14.14 25.29 -6.73
N LEU A 63 -15.22 25.87 -6.20
CA LEU A 63 -15.57 25.79 -4.78
C LEU A 63 -15.88 24.34 -4.36
N HIS A 64 -16.59 23.58 -5.20
CA HIS A 64 -16.89 22.17 -4.95
C HIS A 64 -15.62 21.32 -4.92
N ASN A 65 -14.71 21.50 -5.88
CA ASN A 65 -13.45 20.75 -5.91
C ASN A 65 -12.51 21.11 -4.75
N PHE A 66 -12.49 22.39 -4.35
CA PHE A 66 -11.72 22.85 -3.20
C PHE A 66 -12.29 22.28 -1.88
N ALA A 67 -13.60 22.31 -1.71
CA ALA A 67 -14.28 21.71 -0.56
C ALA A 67 -14.04 20.19 -0.51
N PHE A 68 -14.13 19.49 -1.64
CA PHE A 68 -13.80 18.06 -1.72
C PHE A 68 -12.35 17.78 -1.31
N SER A 69 -11.40 18.52 -1.89
CA SER A 69 -9.97 18.32 -1.62
C SER A 69 -9.64 18.61 -0.15
N THR A 70 -10.23 19.66 0.43
CA THR A 70 -10.07 20.02 1.84
C THR A 70 -10.69 18.95 2.74
N MET A 71 -11.91 18.52 2.43
CA MET A 71 -12.61 17.45 3.15
C MET A 71 -11.76 16.17 3.20
N VAL A 72 -11.29 15.70 2.05
CA VAL A 72 -10.50 14.45 1.97
C VAL A 72 -9.16 14.63 2.69
N THR A 73 -8.47 15.75 2.47
CA THR A 73 -7.16 15.99 3.08
C THR A 73 -7.27 16.11 4.60
N CYS A 74 -8.18 16.95 5.11
CA CYS A 74 -8.37 17.15 6.54
C CYS A 74 -9.00 15.95 7.25
N SER A 75 -9.81 15.12 6.60
CA SER A 75 -10.35 13.91 7.24
C SER A 75 -9.35 12.77 7.21
N VAL A 76 -8.85 12.39 6.02
CA VAL A 76 -7.99 11.22 5.84
C VAL A 76 -6.65 11.46 6.50
N SER A 77 -6.03 12.63 6.33
CA SER A 77 -4.74 12.93 6.98
C SER A 77 -4.86 12.83 8.50
N THR A 78 -5.91 13.47 9.04
CA THR A 78 -6.13 13.54 10.48
C THR A 78 -6.42 12.18 11.09
N VAL A 79 -7.33 11.39 10.50
CA VAL A 79 -7.73 10.11 11.09
C VAL A 79 -6.64 9.04 10.89
N VAL A 80 -6.07 8.94 9.69
CA VAL A 80 -5.14 7.86 9.34
C VAL A 80 -3.74 8.12 9.90
N PHE A 81 -3.28 9.37 9.88
CA PHE A 81 -1.93 9.74 10.29
C PHE A 81 -1.92 10.45 11.65
N ASN A 82 -2.63 11.58 11.82
CA ASN A 82 -2.49 12.39 13.03
C ASN A 82 -3.06 11.72 14.28
N ALA A 83 -4.26 11.17 14.22
CA ALA A 83 -4.95 10.51 15.33
C ALA A 83 -4.41 9.11 15.62
N ASN A 84 -3.50 8.60 14.78
CA ASN A 84 -2.94 7.27 14.94
C ASN A 84 -1.90 7.22 16.06
N PRO A 85 -2.15 6.47 17.15
CA PRO A 85 -1.25 6.44 18.30
C PRO A 85 0.08 5.71 18.06
N LEU A 86 0.18 4.93 16.97
CA LEU A 86 1.34 4.10 16.66
C LEU A 86 2.46 4.89 15.98
N LEU A 87 2.15 6.04 15.37
CA LEU A 87 3.11 6.97 14.78
C LEU A 87 3.25 8.20 15.68
N ARG A 88 4.42 8.87 15.63
CA ARG A 88 4.73 10.00 16.52
C ARG A 88 4.07 11.29 16.00
N PHE A 89 2.75 11.27 15.94
CA PHE A 89 1.88 12.41 15.67
C PHE A 89 1.01 12.70 16.91
N ASP A 90 -0.04 13.51 16.78
CA ASP A 90 -0.86 13.97 17.91
C ASP A 90 -1.52 12.83 18.68
N GLY A 91 -1.94 11.76 17.99
CA GLY A 91 -2.51 10.56 18.59
C GLY A 91 -1.53 9.81 19.50
N TYR A 92 -0.22 9.87 19.20
CA TYR A 92 0.79 9.32 20.10
C TYR A 92 0.90 10.11 21.39
N TYR A 93 0.89 11.44 21.31
CA TYR A 93 0.94 12.28 22.50
C TYR A 93 -0.36 12.15 23.31
N LEU A 94 -1.51 12.04 22.64
CA LEU A 94 -2.79 11.74 23.29
C LEU A 94 -2.74 10.41 24.06
N LEU A 95 -2.18 9.35 23.44
CA LEU A 95 -2.00 8.06 24.11
C LEU A 95 -0.98 8.16 25.26
N SER A 96 0.13 8.88 25.08
CA SER A 96 1.17 9.11 26.08
C SER A 96 0.60 9.84 27.31
N ASP A 97 -0.22 10.86 27.08
CA ASP A 97 -0.94 11.62 28.11
C ASP A 97 -2.02 10.79 28.79
N TRP A 98 -2.72 9.95 28.03
CA TRP A 98 -3.73 9.03 28.56
C TRP A 98 -3.08 7.96 29.43
N LEU A 99 -1.94 7.41 29.03
CA LEU A 99 -1.22 6.41 29.82
C LEU A 99 -0.40 7.02 30.96
N GLU A 100 -0.26 8.35 31.01
CA GLU A 100 0.58 9.09 31.97
C GLU A 100 2.06 8.66 31.94
N ILE A 101 2.50 8.16 30.79
CA ILE A 101 3.89 7.75 30.57
C ILE A 101 4.51 8.75 29.59
N PRO A 102 5.29 9.73 30.07
CA PRO A 102 5.99 10.66 29.17
C PRO A 102 7.05 9.90 28.38
N ASN A 103 7.25 10.30 27.12
CA ASN A 103 8.23 9.66 26.22
C ASN A 103 8.02 8.13 26.09
N LEU A 104 6.77 7.71 25.95
CA LEU A 104 6.36 6.31 25.81
C LEU A 104 7.22 5.54 24.79
N ARG A 105 7.37 6.06 23.57
CA ARG A 105 8.07 5.34 22.49
C ARG A 105 9.57 5.09 22.79
N PRO A 106 10.38 6.11 23.16
CA PRO A 106 11.74 5.88 23.63
C PRO A 106 11.85 4.85 24.75
N ARG A 107 10.94 4.91 25.75
CA ARG A 107 10.90 3.94 26.85
C ARG A 107 10.60 2.52 26.36
N CYS A 108 9.63 2.34 25.47
CA CYS A 108 9.34 1.03 24.87
C CYS A 108 10.55 0.45 24.13
N VAL A 109 11.24 1.28 23.32
CA VAL A 109 12.44 0.85 22.59
C VAL A 109 13.56 0.47 23.56
N GLN A 110 13.76 1.22 24.64
CA GLN A 110 14.74 0.89 25.67
C GLN A 110 14.37 -0.40 26.40
N TYR A 111 13.08 -0.61 26.71
CA TYR A 111 12.58 -1.82 27.35
C TYR A 111 12.75 -3.07 26.46
N ILE A 112 12.46 -2.97 25.16
CA ILE A 112 12.71 -4.07 24.21
C ILE A 112 14.22 -4.35 24.10
N LYS A 113 15.07 -3.32 24.01
CA LYS A 113 16.53 -3.48 24.02
C LYS A 113 17.01 -4.12 25.32
N TYR A 114 16.39 -3.80 26.44
CA TYR A 114 16.64 -4.40 27.74
C TYR A 114 16.29 -5.89 27.74
N LEU A 115 15.08 -6.26 27.29
CA LEU A 115 14.66 -7.66 27.18
C LEU A 115 15.60 -8.46 26.29
N LEU A 116 15.99 -7.91 25.14
CA LEU A 116 16.98 -8.52 24.26
C LEU A 116 18.33 -8.70 24.98
N ARG A 117 18.82 -7.70 25.72
CA ARG A 117 20.07 -7.84 26.49
C ARG A 117 19.99 -8.85 27.64
N ARG A 118 18.84 -8.95 28.30
CA ARG A 118 18.64 -9.86 29.42
C ARG A 118 18.48 -11.30 28.95
N TYR A 119 17.59 -11.54 27.98
CA TYR A 119 17.24 -12.90 27.53
C TYR A 119 18.15 -13.39 26.41
N ALA A 120 18.46 -12.57 25.41
CA ALA A 120 19.30 -12.98 24.28
C ALA A 120 20.80 -12.96 24.63
N LEU A 121 21.25 -11.97 25.41
CA LEU A 121 22.66 -11.80 25.78
C LEU A 121 22.96 -12.27 27.23
N GLY A 122 21.97 -12.73 27.98
CA GLY A 122 22.15 -13.29 29.32
C GLY A 122 22.62 -12.30 30.40
N LYS A 123 22.63 -10.99 30.13
CA LYS A 123 23.13 -10.00 31.08
C LYS A 123 22.10 -9.76 32.20
N LYS A 124 22.54 -9.86 33.46
CA LYS A 124 21.76 -9.40 34.63
C LYS A 124 21.81 -7.88 34.70
N ILE A 125 21.01 -7.23 33.85
CA ILE A 125 20.78 -5.80 33.90
C ILE A 125 19.44 -5.61 34.62
N GLU A 126 19.35 -4.60 35.47
CA GLU A 126 18.09 -4.15 36.03
C GLU A 126 17.56 -2.98 35.18
N PHE A 127 16.29 -3.04 34.82
CA PHE A 127 15.62 -1.90 34.20
C PHE A 127 14.95 -1.10 35.32
N PRO A 128 15.19 0.22 35.42
CA PRO A 128 14.62 1.01 36.50
C PRO A 128 13.09 0.91 36.45
N VAL A 129 12.55 0.37 37.54
CA VAL A 129 11.15 0.25 37.96
C VAL A 129 10.12 0.37 36.83
N SER A 130 9.59 -0.77 36.40
CA SER A 130 8.36 -0.83 35.60
C SER A 130 7.36 -1.72 36.29
N THR A 131 6.20 -1.15 36.63
CA THR A 131 5.04 -1.91 37.12
C THR A 131 4.64 -2.98 36.10
N ALA A 132 3.95 -4.05 36.53
CA ALA A 132 3.52 -5.12 35.61
C ALA A 132 2.72 -4.57 34.43
N ARG A 133 1.88 -3.55 34.68
CA ARG A 133 1.10 -2.83 33.67
C ARG A 133 1.99 -2.13 32.64
N GLU A 134 3.00 -1.37 33.07
CA GLU A 134 3.92 -0.68 32.17
C GLU A 134 4.71 -1.65 31.30
N ARG A 135 5.10 -2.81 31.83
CA ARG A 135 5.80 -3.85 31.03
C ARG A 135 4.95 -4.34 29.87
N ILE A 136 3.67 -4.64 30.12
CA ILE A 136 2.73 -5.07 29.08
C ILE A 136 2.57 -3.95 28.04
N ILE A 137 2.37 -2.71 28.48
CA ILE A 137 2.26 -1.54 27.60
C ILE A 137 3.53 -1.39 26.75
N TYR A 138 4.73 -1.50 27.33
CA TYR A 138 5.97 -1.31 26.60
C TYR A 138 6.19 -2.34 25.50
N VAL A 139 5.84 -3.60 25.79
CA VAL A 139 5.94 -4.68 24.80
C VAL A 139 4.88 -4.55 23.73
N SER A 140 3.60 -4.41 24.12
CA SER A 140 2.50 -4.35 23.16
C SER A 140 2.60 -3.11 22.27
N TYR A 141 2.78 -1.93 22.85
CA TYR A 141 2.96 -0.69 22.09
C TYR A 141 4.23 -0.72 21.24
N GLY A 142 5.36 -1.19 21.80
CA GLY A 142 6.63 -1.24 21.10
C GLY A 142 6.60 -2.14 19.86
N ILE A 143 5.98 -3.31 19.96
CA ILE A 143 5.81 -4.24 18.83
C ILE A 143 4.83 -3.67 17.81
N SER A 144 3.64 -3.23 18.25
CA SER A 144 2.61 -2.69 17.35
C SER A 144 3.09 -1.44 16.60
N SER A 145 3.74 -0.50 17.30
CA SER A 145 4.32 0.70 16.69
C SER A 145 5.43 0.36 15.70
N PHE A 146 6.25 -0.66 15.98
CA PHE A 146 7.28 -1.13 15.06
C PHE A 146 6.67 -1.72 13.79
N ILE A 147 5.75 -2.68 13.92
CA ILE A 147 5.07 -3.34 12.79
C ILE A 147 4.36 -2.31 11.92
N TYR A 148 3.54 -1.45 12.53
CA TYR A 148 2.77 -0.45 11.80
C TYR A 148 3.67 0.52 11.02
N ARG A 149 4.72 1.03 11.67
CA ARG A 149 5.69 1.93 11.00
C ARG A 149 6.39 1.23 9.85
N THR A 150 6.81 -0.02 10.01
CA THR A 150 7.44 -0.79 8.93
C THR A 150 6.47 -1.02 7.79
N MET A 151 5.22 -1.36 8.07
CA MET A 151 4.17 -1.53 7.06
C MET A 151 3.95 -0.23 6.25
N ILE A 152 3.83 0.92 6.92
CA ILE A 152 3.65 2.22 6.24
C ILE A 152 4.85 2.58 5.37
N ILE A 153 6.08 2.45 5.90
CA ILE A 153 7.30 2.76 5.13
C ILE A 153 7.41 1.85 3.92
N VAL A 154 7.19 0.54 4.08
CA VAL A 154 7.20 -0.42 2.97
C VAL A 154 6.12 -0.06 1.93
N GLY A 155 4.90 0.28 2.36
CA GLY A 155 3.83 0.73 1.47
C GLY A 155 4.19 1.99 0.67
N ILE A 156 4.77 3.00 1.32
CA ILE A 156 5.25 4.22 0.66
C ILE A 156 6.37 3.90 -0.35
N LEU A 157 7.30 3.00 0.00
CA LEU A 157 8.37 2.58 -0.90
C LEU A 157 7.83 1.85 -2.13
N PHE A 158 6.84 0.97 -1.99
CA PHE A 158 6.17 0.32 -3.11
C PHE A 158 5.47 1.33 -4.03
N LEU A 159 4.75 2.30 -3.45
CA LEU A 159 4.12 3.38 -4.21
C LEU A 159 5.17 4.20 -4.98
N LEU A 160 6.30 4.51 -4.33
CA LEU A 160 7.38 5.27 -4.93
C LEU A 160 8.08 4.49 -6.04
N MET A 161 8.27 3.18 -5.88
CA MET A 161 8.84 2.31 -6.92
C MET A 161 7.99 2.32 -8.21
N GLY A 162 6.66 2.44 -8.08
CA GLY A 162 5.76 2.57 -9.23
C GLY A 162 5.93 3.88 -10.01
N LYS A 163 6.38 4.97 -9.36
CA LYS A 163 6.60 6.27 -10.01
C LYS A 163 8.07 6.53 -10.38
N LEU A 164 9.00 6.16 -9.49
CA LEU A 164 10.44 6.41 -9.55
C LEU A 164 11.20 5.18 -8.99
N PRO A 165 11.42 4.13 -9.81
CA PRO A 165 11.97 2.86 -9.34
C PRO A 165 13.36 3.00 -8.71
N GLY A 166 14.25 3.81 -9.30
CA GLY A 166 15.60 4.02 -8.78
C GLY A 166 15.63 4.62 -7.36
N VAL A 167 14.82 5.66 -7.12
CA VAL A 167 14.72 6.31 -5.81
C VAL A 167 14.07 5.37 -4.78
N GLY A 168 13.02 4.66 -5.19
CA GLY A 168 12.34 3.69 -4.33
C GLY A 168 13.26 2.56 -3.85
N ILE A 169 14.07 1.99 -4.76
CA ILE A 169 15.05 0.95 -4.42
C ILE A 169 16.15 1.51 -3.52
N ALA A 170 16.73 2.67 -3.84
CA ALA A 170 17.77 3.28 -3.03
C ALA A 170 17.31 3.54 -1.59
N LEU A 171 16.11 4.10 -1.41
CA LEU A 171 15.52 4.33 -0.09
C LEU A 171 15.17 3.04 0.65
N ALA A 172 14.71 2.01 -0.07
CA ALA A 172 14.43 0.70 0.53
C ALA A 172 15.70 0.05 1.08
N VAL A 173 16.78 0.04 0.29
CA VAL A 173 18.10 -0.45 0.72
C VAL A 173 18.59 0.36 1.92
N PHE A 174 18.54 1.69 1.85
CA PHE A 174 18.92 2.56 2.96
C PHE A 174 18.14 2.26 4.25
N TYR A 175 16.81 2.08 4.14
CA TYR A 175 15.96 1.74 5.28
C TYR A 175 16.37 0.40 5.90
N VAL A 176 16.59 -0.64 5.09
CA VAL A 176 17.02 -1.97 5.58
C VAL A 176 18.40 -1.89 6.25
N LEU A 177 19.35 -1.18 5.64
CA LEU A 177 20.70 -1.00 6.20
C LEU A 177 20.65 -0.33 7.58
N MET A 178 19.90 0.76 7.71
CA MET A 178 19.78 1.49 8.98
C MET A 178 18.99 0.72 10.04
N GLN A 179 17.95 -0.01 9.64
CA GLN A 179 17.03 -0.68 10.54
C GLN A 179 17.56 -2.03 11.04
N PHE A 180 18.36 -2.75 10.24
CA PHE A 180 18.85 -4.09 10.56
C PHE A 180 20.38 -4.19 10.58
N VAL A 181 21.09 -3.69 9.57
CA VAL A 181 22.54 -3.90 9.42
C VAL A 181 23.34 -3.13 10.46
N VAL A 182 23.07 -1.84 10.67
CA VAL A 182 23.75 -1.03 11.69
C VAL A 182 23.58 -1.58 13.12
N PRO A 183 22.36 -1.90 13.61
CA PRO A 183 22.20 -2.46 14.95
C PRO A 183 22.81 -3.85 15.08
N LEU A 184 22.76 -4.68 14.02
CA LEU A 184 23.40 -5.99 14.01
C LEU A 184 24.93 -5.87 14.07
N GLY A 185 25.54 -5.00 13.26
CA GLY A 185 26.97 -4.71 13.30
C GLY A 185 27.43 -4.21 14.68
N LYS A 186 26.68 -3.26 15.28
CA LYS A 186 26.93 -2.80 16.66
C LYS A 186 26.73 -3.90 17.71
N ALA A 187 25.91 -4.91 17.44
CA ALA A 187 25.73 -6.07 18.33
C ALA A 187 26.92 -7.04 18.20
N VAL A 188 27.38 -7.32 16.97
CA VAL A 188 28.55 -8.15 16.66
C VAL A 188 29.83 -7.55 17.23
N VAL A 189 30.09 -6.26 17.00
CA VAL A 189 31.29 -5.58 17.56
C VAL A 189 31.32 -5.66 19.09
N ARG A 190 30.17 -5.47 19.75
CA ARG A 190 30.05 -5.63 21.22
C ARG A 190 30.21 -7.07 21.69
N LEU A 191 29.94 -8.05 20.83
CA LEU A 191 30.18 -9.46 21.10
C LEU A 191 31.66 -9.81 21.03
N VAL A 192 32.36 -9.22 20.04
CA VAL A 192 33.79 -9.43 19.82
C VAL A 192 34.63 -8.71 20.90
N GLN A 193 34.18 -7.53 21.36
CA GLN A 193 34.87 -6.75 22.41
C GLN A 193 34.52 -7.19 23.84
N GLY A 194 33.41 -7.91 24.05
CA GLY A 194 33.05 -8.50 25.34
C GLY A 194 33.77 -9.83 25.54
N ARG A 195 34.36 -10.05 26.73
CA ARG A 195 34.99 -11.34 27.10
C ARG A 195 34.08 -12.52 26.70
N ARG A 196 34.67 -13.54 26.05
CA ARG A 196 34.03 -14.72 25.48
C ARG A 196 33.32 -15.58 26.54
N ASP A 197 32.12 -15.18 26.95
CA ASP A 197 31.23 -16.06 27.68
C ASP A 197 30.49 -16.95 26.66
N LEU A 198 30.97 -18.19 26.44
CA LEU A 198 30.33 -19.20 25.58
C LEU A 198 28.78 -19.33 25.72
N PRO A 199 28.15 -19.20 26.91
CA PRO A 199 26.68 -19.23 27.01
C PRO A 199 25.98 -18.03 26.34
N MET A 200 26.66 -16.89 26.20
CA MET A 200 26.14 -15.71 25.49
C MET A 200 26.12 -15.93 23.97
N LEU A 201 27.11 -16.66 23.43
CA LEU A 201 27.19 -17.02 22.01
C LEU A 201 26.05 -17.97 21.61
N ARG A 202 25.79 -19.00 22.43
CA ARG A 202 24.68 -19.94 22.19
C ARG A 202 23.32 -19.25 22.26
N ARG A 203 23.09 -18.37 23.24
CA ARG A 203 21.81 -17.64 23.40
C ARG A 203 21.58 -16.61 22.27
N LEU A 204 22.65 -15.97 21.81
CA LEU A 204 22.58 -15.09 20.64
C LEU A 204 22.32 -15.90 19.36
N ALA A 205 22.98 -17.05 19.18
CA ALA A 205 22.74 -17.93 18.05
C ALA A 205 21.30 -18.46 18.04
N THR A 206 20.74 -18.83 19.20
CA THR A 206 19.34 -19.25 19.27
C THR A 206 18.36 -18.11 19.00
N THR A 207 18.62 -16.88 19.48
CA THR A 207 17.74 -15.74 19.17
C THR A 207 17.86 -15.28 17.73
N ALA A 208 19.07 -15.31 17.15
CA ALA A 208 19.27 -15.09 15.73
C ALA A 208 18.60 -16.18 14.88
N ALA A 209 18.66 -17.44 15.30
CA ALA A 209 17.98 -18.55 14.64
C ALA A 209 16.46 -18.44 14.71
N ILE A 210 15.89 -18.04 15.86
CA ILE A 210 14.45 -17.80 16.01
C ILE A 210 14.00 -16.63 15.13
N LEU A 211 14.78 -15.53 15.10
CA LEU A 211 14.47 -14.39 14.24
C LEU A 211 14.58 -14.75 12.76
N ALA A 212 15.62 -15.51 12.38
CA ALA A 212 15.80 -16.01 11.02
C ALA A 212 14.68 -16.97 10.61
N ALA A 213 14.27 -17.88 11.50
CA ALA A 213 13.13 -18.77 11.27
C ALA A 213 11.81 -17.99 11.11
N PHE A 214 11.59 -16.96 11.93
CA PHE A 214 10.41 -16.09 11.80
C PHE A 214 10.39 -15.33 10.46
N LEU A 215 11.54 -14.77 10.04
CA LEU A 215 11.68 -14.10 8.74
C LEU A 215 11.54 -15.09 7.58
N LEU A 216 12.07 -16.31 7.72
CA LEU A 216 11.94 -17.38 6.73
C LEU A 216 10.47 -17.82 6.58
N ILE A 217 9.72 -17.95 7.67
CA ILE A 217 8.29 -18.23 7.64
C ILE A 217 7.52 -17.10 6.95
N LEU A 218 7.86 -15.83 7.22
CA LEU A 218 7.27 -14.67 6.55
C LEU A 218 7.59 -14.61 5.05
N TYR A 219 8.81 -15.01 4.66
CA TYR A 219 9.23 -15.09 3.25
C TYR A 219 8.60 -16.29 2.52
N ALA A 220 8.58 -17.45 3.17
CA ALA A 220 8.01 -18.68 2.64
C ALA A 220 6.47 -18.68 2.71
N ALA A 221 5.87 -17.76 3.47
CA ALA A 221 4.43 -17.53 3.45
C ALA A 221 4.04 -17.17 2.01
N PRO A 222 3.21 -18.00 1.35
CA PRO A 222 2.86 -17.79 -0.05
C PRO A 222 1.95 -16.56 -0.13
N TRP A 223 2.55 -15.39 -0.26
CA TRP A 223 1.85 -14.14 -0.50
C TRP A 223 1.34 -14.18 -1.93
N GLN A 224 0.18 -14.82 -2.12
CA GLN A 224 -0.49 -14.87 -3.40
C GLN A 224 -1.07 -13.50 -3.72
N VAL A 225 -0.27 -12.65 -4.36
CA VAL A 225 -0.75 -11.39 -4.93
C VAL A 225 -1.64 -11.74 -6.13
N LYS A 226 -2.95 -11.85 -5.89
CA LYS A 226 -3.94 -12.07 -6.94
C LYS A 226 -4.16 -10.75 -7.68
N VAL A 227 -3.51 -10.58 -8.82
CA VAL A 227 -3.78 -9.46 -9.73
C VAL A 227 -5.05 -9.78 -10.52
N ARG A 228 -6.11 -8.97 -10.34
CA ARG A 228 -7.33 -9.06 -11.15
C ARG A 228 -7.17 -8.14 -12.36
N SER A 229 -7.22 -8.70 -13.57
CA SER A 229 -7.27 -7.95 -14.83
C SER A 229 -8.46 -8.42 -15.67
N VAL A 230 -8.97 -7.55 -16.54
CA VAL A 230 -10.02 -7.88 -17.50
C VAL A 230 -9.34 -8.39 -18.77
N GLY A 231 -9.50 -9.68 -19.07
CA GLY A 231 -9.04 -10.29 -20.32
C GLY A 231 -10.20 -10.51 -21.27
N VAL A 232 -10.00 -10.23 -22.56
CA VAL A 232 -10.96 -10.59 -23.62
C VAL A 232 -10.47 -11.88 -24.27
N VAL A 233 -11.30 -12.92 -24.28
CA VAL A 233 -10.98 -14.18 -24.97
C VAL A 233 -11.30 -14.02 -26.45
N LEU A 234 -10.26 -14.09 -27.28
CA LEU A 234 -10.40 -14.07 -28.74
C LEU A 234 -10.07 -15.46 -29.30
N PRO A 235 -10.78 -15.92 -30.36
CA PRO A 235 -10.47 -17.18 -31.01
C PRO A 235 -9.05 -17.15 -31.60
N VAL A 236 -8.31 -18.26 -31.45
CA VAL A 236 -6.92 -18.40 -31.93
C VAL A 236 -6.80 -18.18 -33.45
N LYS A 237 -7.83 -18.60 -34.20
CA LYS A 237 -7.96 -18.35 -35.63
C LYS A 237 -9.35 -17.79 -35.90
N ARG A 238 -9.41 -16.60 -36.51
CA ARG A 238 -10.63 -16.01 -37.04
C ARG A 238 -10.46 -15.90 -38.55
N THR A 239 -11.19 -16.71 -39.29
CA THR A 239 -11.22 -16.65 -40.76
C THR A 239 -12.55 -16.04 -41.17
N VAL A 240 -12.50 -15.00 -42.01
CA VAL A 240 -13.69 -14.45 -42.64
C VAL A 240 -13.84 -15.16 -43.98
N LEU A 241 -14.91 -15.94 -44.14
CA LEU A 241 -15.25 -16.54 -45.42
C LEU A 241 -15.67 -15.43 -46.39
N ARG A 242 -14.98 -15.32 -47.52
CA ARG A 242 -15.31 -14.39 -48.60
C ARG A 242 -15.64 -15.18 -49.85
N ALA A 243 -16.68 -14.78 -50.56
CA ALA A 243 -16.98 -15.33 -51.87
C ALA A 243 -15.82 -15.01 -52.83
N GLY A 244 -15.40 -15.98 -53.63
CA GLY A 244 -14.34 -15.80 -54.63
C GLY A 244 -14.79 -15.03 -55.87
N THR A 245 -16.10 -14.89 -56.06
CA THR A 245 -16.73 -14.19 -57.19
C THR A 245 -17.92 -13.39 -56.70
N ASP A 246 -18.30 -12.36 -57.46
CA ASP A 246 -19.56 -11.64 -57.23
C ASP A 246 -20.76 -12.56 -57.46
N GLY A 247 -21.86 -12.31 -56.76
CA GLY A 247 -23.09 -13.10 -56.87
C GLY A 247 -24.10 -12.74 -55.79
N PHE A 248 -25.37 -13.00 -56.05
CA PHE A 248 -26.44 -12.82 -55.07
C PHE A 248 -26.57 -14.10 -54.23
N VAL A 249 -26.71 -13.97 -52.91
CA VAL A 249 -26.92 -15.13 -52.02
C VAL A 249 -28.31 -15.71 -52.30
N ALA A 250 -28.36 -16.90 -52.88
CA ALA A 250 -29.61 -17.61 -53.18
C ALA A 250 -30.08 -18.42 -51.97
N GLU A 251 -29.16 -19.09 -51.29
CA GLU A 251 -29.47 -19.95 -50.14
C GLU A 251 -28.29 -20.03 -49.18
N ILE A 252 -28.55 -20.04 -47.88
CA ILE A 252 -27.55 -20.28 -46.83
C ILE A 252 -27.75 -21.71 -46.34
N LEU A 253 -26.72 -22.55 -46.49
CA LEU A 253 -26.80 -24.00 -46.28
C LEU A 253 -26.40 -24.42 -44.86
N VAL A 254 -25.92 -23.48 -44.04
CA VAL A 254 -25.38 -23.73 -42.70
C VAL A 254 -26.03 -22.81 -41.67
N ARG A 255 -26.28 -23.32 -40.46
CA ARG A 255 -26.86 -22.53 -39.37
C ARG A 255 -25.77 -21.87 -38.51
N GLU A 256 -26.12 -20.77 -37.86
CA GLU A 256 -25.21 -20.10 -36.92
C GLU A 256 -24.79 -21.04 -35.78
N GLY A 257 -23.48 -21.13 -35.52
CA GLY A 257 -22.91 -21.99 -34.47
C GLY A 257 -22.66 -23.45 -34.89
N GLU A 258 -22.97 -23.81 -36.13
CA GLU A 258 -22.71 -25.15 -36.67
C GLU A 258 -21.22 -25.36 -36.97
N HIS A 259 -20.74 -26.58 -36.76
CA HIS A 259 -19.36 -26.95 -37.08
C HIS A 259 -19.25 -27.23 -38.58
N ILE A 260 -18.28 -26.60 -39.26
CA ILE A 260 -18.10 -26.68 -40.71
C ILE A 260 -16.75 -27.34 -41.00
N GLU A 261 -16.75 -28.34 -41.87
CA GLU A 261 -15.52 -28.99 -42.34
C GLU A 261 -14.95 -28.30 -43.59
N THR A 262 -13.66 -28.54 -43.87
CA THR A 262 -13.01 -27.95 -45.05
C THR A 262 -13.63 -28.52 -46.32
N GLY A 263 -14.16 -27.65 -47.19
CA GLY A 263 -14.83 -28.03 -48.44
C GLY A 263 -16.35 -28.16 -48.34
N GLN A 264 -16.95 -28.02 -47.16
CA GLN A 264 -18.40 -27.98 -46.99
C GLN A 264 -18.97 -26.68 -47.57
N ALA A 265 -20.07 -26.80 -48.33
CA ALA A 265 -20.76 -25.64 -48.90
C ALA A 265 -21.48 -24.84 -47.81
N VAL A 266 -21.13 -23.55 -47.69
CA VAL A 266 -21.70 -22.66 -46.65
C VAL A 266 -22.89 -21.86 -47.18
N ALA A 267 -22.80 -21.39 -48.42
CA ALA A 267 -23.87 -20.66 -49.09
C ALA A 267 -23.82 -20.91 -50.60
N ARG A 268 -24.98 -20.89 -51.25
CA ARG A 268 -25.14 -20.92 -52.69
C ARG A 268 -25.32 -19.50 -53.20
N LEU A 269 -24.47 -19.11 -54.15
CA LEU A 269 -24.51 -17.80 -54.81
C LEU A 269 -25.01 -17.99 -56.24
N GLU A 270 -25.92 -17.13 -56.69
CA GLU A 270 -26.40 -17.05 -58.07
C GLU A 270 -25.71 -15.87 -58.75
N ASN A 271 -25.03 -16.11 -59.88
CA ASN A 271 -24.46 -15.07 -60.70
C ASN A 271 -24.93 -15.24 -62.15
N ARG A 272 -25.94 -14.44 -62.51
CA ARG A 272 -26.56 -14.45 -63.84
C ARG A 272 -25.59 -14.09 -64.97
N GLU A 273 -24.55 -13.29 -64.68
CA GLU A 273 -23.54 -12.96 -65.66
C GLU A 273 -22.59 -14.14 -65.92
N LEU A 274 -22.20 -14.87 -64.87
CA LEU A 274 -21.41 -16.10 -65.00
C LEU A 274 -22.19 -17.19 -65.74
N GLU A 275 -23.46 -17.41 -65.41
CA GLU A 275 -24.32 -18.35 -66.13
C GLU A 275 -24.52 -17.98 -67.61
N ALA A 276 -24.58 -16.69 -67.91
CA ALA A 276 -24.65 -16.22 -69.30
C ALA A 276 -23.33 -16.48 -70.05
N ARG A 277 -22.18 -16.22 -69.40
CA ARG A 277 -20.86 -16.50 -69.98
C ARG A 277 -20.61 -17.98 -70.20
N GLU A 278 -21.03 -18.83 -69.26
CA GLU A 278 -20.96 -20.29 -69.36
C GLU A 278 -21.76 -20.79 -70.57
N ARG A 279 -23.02 -20.35 -70.72
CA ARG A 279 -23.85 -20.69 -71.89
C ARG A 279 -23.24 -20.26 -73.23
N VAL A 280 -22.60 -19.09 -73.27
CA VAL A 280 -21.89 -18.62 -74.47
C VAL A 280 -20.67 -19.49 -74.78
N LEU A 281 -19.92 -19.90 -73.76
CA LEU A 281 -18.75 -20.78 -73.92
C LEU A 281 -19.14 -22.19 -74.36
N GLU A 282 -20.18 -22.77 -73.77
CA GLU A 282 -20.74 -24.06 -74.22
C GLU A 282 -21.21 -23.99 -75.67
N GLY A 283 -21.87 -22.89 -76.06
CA GLY A 283 -22.28 -22.66 -77.44
C GLY A 283 -21.08 -22.64 -78.40
N ARG A 284 -19.98 -22.00 -78.00
CA ARG A 284 -18.73 -22.00 -78.79
C ARG A 284 -18.09 -23.38 -78.87
N MET A 285 -18.09 -24.16 -77.79
CA MET A 285 -17.57 -25.53 -77.80
C MET A 285 -18.36 -26.41 -78.76
N ARG A 286 -19.70 -26.34 -78.74
CA ARG A 286 -20.55 -27.11 -79.68
C ARG A 286 -20.32 -26.73 -81.14
N ILE A 287 -20.00 -25.48 -81.43
CA ILE A 287 -19.64 -25.03 -82.79
C ILE A 287 -18.28 -25.59 -83.23
N LEU A 288 -17.33 -25.71 -82.30
CA LEU A 288 -16.00 -26.24 -82.57
C LEU A 288 -15.99 -27.76 -82.69
N ASP A 289 -16.77 -28.48 -81.87
CA ASP A 289 -16.90 -29.95 -81.91
C ASP A 289 -17.83 -30.43 -83.05
N GLY A 290 -18.63 -29.52 -83.63
CA GLY A 290 -19.50 -29.76 -84.78
C GLY A 290 -18.83 -29.58 -86.15
N ARG A 291 -17.51 -29.43 -86.20
CA ARG A 291 -16.66 -29.43 -87.41
C ARG A 291 -15.79 -30.67 -87.45
#